data_AF-A0A2V9S3B9-F1
#
_entry.id   AF-A0A2V9S3B9-F1
#
_cell.length_a   1.000
_cell.length_b   1.000
_cell.length_c   1.000
_cell.angle_alpha   90.00
_cell.angle_beta   90.00
_cell.angle_gamma   90.00
#
_symmetry.space_group_name_H-M   'P 1'
#
loop_
_entity.id
_entity.type
_entity.pdbx_description
1 polymer ?
#
loop_
_entity_poly.entity_id
_entity_poly.type
_entity_poly.pdbx_seq_one_letter_code
_entity_poly.pdbx_strand_id
1 'polypeptide(L)'
;MKRTDRFVGYSGETANELFSYPPKDQEVSLVQAFREGIQRKAARKGKRAVSHEEQTVLAVTALDQEVNNGGYDQFLRNSSRVFAPIVVESLLRVGCKRRARITERALEALRLPTLTVRKIDAVMRNESTERDQELERCDQMFYKARRSLAKQLYTFLLTNRTRINF
;
A
#
# COMPACT_ATOMS: atom_id res chain seq x y z
N MET A 1 -0.41 28.15 8.06
CA MET A 1 -1.09 28.70 6.87
C MET A 1 -1.80 27.55 6.16
N LYS A 2 -3.10 27.64 5.85
CA LYS A 2 -3.77 26.63 5.03
C LYS A 2 -3.33 26.84 3.58
N ARG A 3 -2.80 25.81 2.92
CA ARG A 3 -2.49 25.89 1.49
C ARG A 3 -3.82 25.79 0.74
N THR A 4 -4.25 26.87 0.10
CA THR A 4 -5.53 26.95 -0.62
C THR A 4 -5.42 26.51 -2.07
N ASP A 5 -4.20 26.40 -2.57
CA ASP A 5 -3.92 26.05 -3.96
C ASP A 5 -3.96 24.54 -4.18
N ARG A 6 -4.16 24.16 -5.45
CA ARG A 6 -4.11 22.76 -5.88
C ARG A 6 -2.72 22.17 -5.60
N PHE A 7 -2.67 20.96 -5.05
CA PHE A 7 -1.43 20.22 -4.91
C PHE A 7 -0.96 19.74 -6.30
N VAL A 8 0.22 20.21 -6.73
CA VAL A 8 0.77 19.91 -8.06
C VAL A 8 1.71 18.71 -8.03
N GLY A 9 2.45 18.52 -6.93
CA GLY A 9 3.39 17.43 -6.77
C GLY A 9 4.20 17.57 -5.49
N TYR A 10 4.79 16.47 -5.04
CA TYR A 10 5.58 16.47 -3.81
C TYR A 10 6.95 17.08 -4.05
N SER A 11 7.28 18.13 -3.30
CA SER A 11 8.52 18.90 -3.42
C SER A 11 9.38 18.85 -2.14
N GLY A 12 8.93 18.10 -1.12
CA GLY A 12 9.60 18.01 0.18
C GLY A 12 8.80 18.58 1.34
N GLU A 13 7.49 18.77 1.14
CA GLU A 13 6.56 19.18 2.19
C GLU A 13 6.64 18.26 3.41
N THR A 14 6.50 18.84 4.59
CA THR A 14 6.25 18.06 5.82
C THR A 14 4.85 17.45 5.79
N ALA A 15 4.63 16.41 6.60
CA ALA A 15 3.30 15.83 6.80
C ALA A 15 2.23 16.89 7.15
N ASN A 16 2.59 17.87 8.00
CA ASN A 16 1.67 18.93 8.41
C ASN A 16 1.29 19.88 7.26
N GLU A 17 2.22 20.16 6.36
CA GLU A 17 1.94 20.94 5.15
C GLU A 17 1.06 20.17 4.19
N LEU A 18 1.29 18.86 4.00
CA LEU A 18 0.41 18.01 3.19
C LEU A 18 -1.02 17.95 3.73
N PHE A 19 -1.19 17.89 5.06
CA PHE A 19 -2.51 17.98 5.70
C PHE A 19 -3.17 19.36 5.57
N SER A 20 -2.43 20.40 5.16
CA SER A 20 -2.96 21.75 5.00
C SER A 20 -3.62 22.00 3.63
N TYR A 21 -3.39 21.11 2.67
CA TYR A 21 -4.02 21.14 1.35
C TYR A 21 -5.48 20.65 1.39
N PRO A 22 -6.37 21.18 0.52
CA PRO A 22 -7.74 20.70 0.42
C PRO A 22 -7.77 19.29 -0.18
N PRO A 23 -8.35 18.29 0.50
CA PRO A 23 -8.26 16.90 0.04
C PRO A 23 -9.23 16.53 -1.06
N LYS A 24 -10.34 17.27 -1.18
CA LYS A 24 -11.41 16.95 -2.12
C LYS A 24 -10.84 16.94 -3.55
N ASP A 25 -11.06 15.81 -4.24
CA ASP A 25 -10.61 15.56 -5.62
C ASP A 25 -9.07 15.49 -5.79
N GLN A 26 -8.33 15.39 -4.68
CA GLN A 26 -6.87 15.34 -4.63
C GLN A 26 -6.34 14.22 -3.74
N GLU A 27 -7.20 13.34 -3.23
CA GLU A 27 -6.83 12.29 -2.27
C GLU A 27 -5.74 11.38 -2.84
N VAL A 28 -5.81 11.05 -4.13
CA VAL A 28 -4.80 10.23 -4.81
C VAL A 28 -3.42 10.91 -4.76
N SER A 29 -3.34 12.16 -5.22
CA SER A 29 -2.07 12.90 -5.27
C SER A 29 -1.49 13.14 -3.88
N LEU A 30 -2.33 13.49 -2.90
CA LEU A 30 -1.89 13.68 -1.52
C LEU A 30 -1.41 12.36 -0.90
N VAL A 31 -2.11 11.25 -1.09
CA VAL A 31 -1.66 9.93 -0.61
C VAL A 31 -0.31 9.55 -1.23
N GLN A 32 -0.09 9.82 -2.52
CA GLN A 32 1.21 9.60 -3.15
C GLN A 32 2.31 10.49 -2.53
N ALA A 33 2.01 11.75 -2.24
CA ALA A 33 2.95 12.66 -1.58
C ALA A 33 3.31 12.18 -0.16
N PHE A 34 2.34 11.74 0.63
CA PHE A 34 2.58 11.14 1.94
C PHE A 34 3.47 9.90 1.83
N ARG A 35 3.17 9.01 0.89
CA ARG A 35 3.99 7.82 0.62
C ARG A 35 5.43 8.21 0.30
N GLU A 36 5.64 9.16 -0.59
CA GLU A 36 6.98 9.60 -0.99
C GLU A 36 7.75 10.22 0.19
N GLY A 37 7.10 11.07 0.99
CA GLY A 37 7.69 11.62 2.21
C GLY A 37 8.11 10.55 3.22
N ILE A 38 7.26 9.54 3.44
CA ILE A 38 7.57 8.39 4.29
C ILE A 38 8.75 7.58 3.72
N GLN A 39 8.79 7.35 2.39
CA GLN A 39 9.90 6.64 1.74
C GLN A 39 11.22 7.41 1.89
N ARG A 40 11.22 8.74 1.72
CA ARG A 40 12.40 9.58 1.94
C ARG A 40 12.87 9.53 3.40
N LYS A 41 11.96 9.54 4.37
CA LYS A 41 12.29 9.31 5.79
C LYS A 41 12.93 7.94 6.00
N ALA A 42 12.35 6.88 5.43
CA ALA A 42 12.87 5.52 5.57
C ALA A 42 14.29 5.39 4.96
N ALA A 43 14.54 6.03 3.82
CA ALA A 43 15.86 6.06 3.19
C ALA A 43 16.90 6.81 4.04
N ARG A 44 16.50 7.95 4.65
CA ARG A 44 17.39 8.79 5.45
C ARG A 44 17.66 8.27 6.87
N LYS A 45 16.63 7.76 7.55
CA LYS A 45 16.68 7.36 8.97
C LYS A 45 16.62 5.85 9.20
N GLY A 46 16.44 5.06 8.14
CA GLY A 46 16.29 3.61 8.21
C GLY A 46 14.86 3.16 8.53
N LYS A 47 14.58 1.88 8.26
CA LYS A 47 13.24 1.28 8.39
C LYS A 47 12.67 1.33 9.81
N ARG A 48 13.53 1.29 10.85
CA ARG A 48 13.11 1.34 12.26
C ARG A 48 12.52 2.70 12.66
N ALA A 49 12.81 3.76 11.90
CA ALA A 49 12.25 5.08 12.17
C ALA A 49 10.82 5.24 11.61
N VAL A 50 10.36 4.30 10.78
CA VAL A 50 9.03 4.34 10.16
C VAL A 50 8.00 3.76 11.13
N SER A 51 6.96 4.54 11.46
CA SER A 51 5.91 4.12 12.40
C SER A 51 5.04 3.01 11.81
N HIS A 52 4.26 2.33 12.66
CA HIS A 52 3.33 1.30 12.20
C HIS A 52 2.25 1.87 11.27
N GLU A 53 1.81 3.11 11.50
CA GLU A 53 0.85 3.81 10.65
C GLU A 53 1.46 4.14 9.28
N GLU A 54 2.71 4.62 9.26
CA GLU A 54 3.45 4.89 8.03
C GLU A 54 3.71 3.61 7.23
N GLN A 55 4.05 2.51 7.90
CA GLN A 55 4.19 1.20 7.26
C GLN A 55 2.87 0.72 6.64
N THR A 56 1.74 0.94 7.30
CA THR A 56 0.42 0.63 6.73
C THR A 56 0.15 1.44 5.46
N VAL A 57 0.50 2.73 5.43
CA VAL A 57 0.38 3.56 4.23
C VAL A 57 1.25 3.01 3.09
N LEU A 58 2.52 2.68 3.38
CA LEU A 58 3.42 2.10 2.37
C LEU A 58 2.93 0.76 1.84
N ALA A 59 2.47 -0.13 2.71
CA ALA A 59 2.00 -1.46 2.34
C ALA A 59 0.77 -1.40 1.42
N VAL A 60 -0.24 -0.62 1.79
CA VAL A 60 -1.50 -0.53 1.05
C VAL A 60 -1.32 0.22 -0.26
N THR A 61 -0.50 1.28 -0.29
CA THR A 61 -0.21 2.00 -1.54
C THR A 61 0.63 1.16 -2.50
N ALA A 62 1.60 0.39 -2.00
CA ALA A 62 2.36 -0.56 -2.83
C ALA A 62 1.42 -1.63 -3.42
N LEU A 63 0.54 -2.21 -2.63
CA LEU A 63 -0.44 -3.18 -3.13
C LEU A 63 -1.34 -2.57 -4.21
N ASP A 64 -1.94 -1.40 -3.95
CA ASP A 64 -2.85 -0.74 -4.89
C ASP A 64 -2.16 -0.49 -6.23
N GLN A 65 -0.92 -0.02 -6.23
CA GLN A 65 -0.18 0.24 -7.47
C GLN A 65 0.18 -1.03 -8.22
N GLU A 66 0.73 -2.02 -7.53
CA GLU A 66 1.24 -3.22 -8.19
C GLU A 66 0.08 -4.05 -8.76
N VAL A 67 -0.99 -4.21 -7.98
CA VAL A 67 -2.17 -4.98 -8.42
C VAL A 67 -2.87 -4.28 -9.59
N ASN A 68 -3.00 -2.95 -9.57
CA ASN A 68 -3.60 -2.22 -10.69
C ASN A 68 -2.70 -2.16 -11.95
N ASN A 69 -1.40 -2.43 -11.82
CA ASN A 69 -0.47 -2.39 -12.96
C ASN A 69 -0.21 -3.78 -13.55
N GLY A 70 -0.09 -4.82 -12.73
CA GLY A 70 0.24 -6.19 -13.16
C GLY A 70 -0.21 -7.27 -12.18
N GLY A 71 -1.19 -6.97 -11.33
CA GLY A 71 -1.81 -7.94 -10.45
C GLY A 71 -0.98 -8.35 -9.23
N TYR A 72 -1.48 -9.37 -8.53
CA TYR A 72 -0.80 -9.96 -7.38
C TYR A 72 0.52 -10.61 -7.77
N ASP A 73 0.67 -11.12 -9.01
CA ASP A 73 1.95 -11.62 -9.51
C ASP A 73 3.03 -10.53 -9.43
N GLN A 74 2.73 -9.34 -9.96
CA GLN A 74 3.64 -8.19 -9.89
C GLN A 74 3.93 -7.78 -8.43
N PHE A 75 2.93 -7.72 -7.56
CA PHE A 75 3.12 -7.42 -6.12
C PHE A 75 4.07 -8.42 -5.44
N LEU A 76 4.01 -9.69 -5.80
CA LEU A 76 4.81 -10.76 -5.21
C LEU A 76 6.19 -10.91 -5.85
N ARG A 77 6.36 -10.47 -7.10
CA ARG A 77 7.64 -10.48 -7.84
C ARG A 77 8.48 -9.22 -7.68
N ASN A 78 7.87 -8.09 -7.34
CA ASN A 78 8.58 -6.84 -7.16
C ASN A 78 9.08 -6.66 -5.72
N SER A 79 9.79 -5.55 -5.46
CA SER A 79 10.24 -5.19 -4.12
C SER A 79 9.08 -4.99 -3.12
N SER A 80 7.87 -4.75 -3.62
CA SER A 80 6.63 -4.61 -2.84
C SER A 80 6.29 -5.86 -2.02
N ARG A 81 6.77 -7.05 -2.40
CA ARG A 81 6.62 -8.31 -1.62
C ARG A 81 7.10 -8.19 -0.17
N VAL A 82 7.96 -7.22 0.15
CA VAL A 82 8.38 -6.92 1.52
C VAL A 82 7.19 -6.63 2.44
N PHE A 83 6.07 -6.16 1.90
CA PHE A 83 4.85 -5.85 2.65
C PHE A 83 3.88 -7.02 2.76
N ALA A 84 4.08 -8.12 2.04
CA ALA A 84 3.20 -9.30 2.09
C ALA A 84 2.87 -9.78 3.51
N PRO A 85 3.79 -9.77 4.51
CA PRO A 85 3.48 -10.22 5.86
C PRO A 85 2.50 -9.31 6.62
N ILE A 86 2.35 -8.04 6.22
CA ILE A 86 1.55 -7.04 6.96
C ILE A 86 0.40 -6.46 6.15
N VAL A 87 0.31 -6.78 4.86
CA VAL A 87 -0.60 -6.07 3.94
C VAL A 87 -2.08 -6.37 4.23
N VAL A 88 -2.42 -7.58 4.64
CA VAL A 88 -3.80 -7.96 5.02
C VAL A 88 -4.24 -7.15 6.24
N GLU A 89 -3.44 -7.15 7.30
CA GLU A 89 -3.73 -6.36 8.50
C GLU A 89 -3.76 -4.86 8.20
N SER A 90 -2.86 -4.37 7.34
CA SER A 90 -2.86 -2.97 6.91
C SER A 90 -4.14 -2.58 6.16
N LEU A 91 -4.66 -3.46 5.30
CA LEU A 91 -5.96 -3.25 4.65
C LEU A 91 -7.11 -3.22 5.66
N LEU A 92 -7.08 -4.08 6.69
CA LEU A 92 -8.08 -4.08 7.76
C LEU A 92 -8.04 -2.77 8.56
N ARG A 93 -6.84 -2.29 8.93
CA ARG A 93 -6.63 -1.00 9.63
C ARG A 93 -7.13 0.20 8.83
N VAL A 94 -7.01 0.15 7.50
CA VAL A 94 -7.53 1.17 6.57
C VAL A 94 -9.05 1.00 6.32
N GLY A 95 -9.69 -0.03 6.88
CA GLY A 95 -11.12 -0.29 6.74
C GLY A 95 -11.51 -1.01 5.43
N CYS A 96 -10.55 -1.58 4.71
CA CYS A 96 -10.72 -2.19 3.39
C CYS A 96 -10.98 -3.71 3.46
N LYS A 97 -11.94 -4.14 4.28
CA LYS A 97 -12.20 -5.55 4.60
C LYS A 97 -12.36 -6.48 3.39
N ARG A 98 -13.06 -6.03 2.34
CA ARG A 98 -13.26 -6.86 1.14
C ARG A 98 -11.93 -7.14 0.42
N ARG A 99 -11.07 -6.12 0.30
CA ARG A 99 -9.74 -6.28 -0.31
C ARG A 99 -8.78 -7.05 0.58
N ALA A 100 -8.91 -6.93 1.91
CA ALA A 100 -8.15 -7.75 2.85
C ALA A 100 -8.37 -9.23 2.58
N ARG A 101 -9.64 -9.68 2.49
CA ARG A 101 -10.00 -11.07 2.19
C ARG A 101 -9.50 -11.57 0.82
N ILE A 102 -9.56 -10.72 -0.21
CA ILE A 102 -9.04 -11.07 -1.54
C ILE A 102 -7.51 -11.21 -1.49
N THR A 103 -6.85 -10.31 -0.77
CA THR A 103 -5.39 -10.31 -0.63
C THR A 103 -4.91 -11.51 0.20
N GLU A 104 -5.62 -11.84 1.27
CA GLU A 104 -5.37 -13.04 2.08
C GLU A 104 -5.43 -14.30 1.21
N ARG A 105 -6.50 -14.46 0.42
CA ARG A 105 -6.65 -15.56 -0.54
C ARG A 105 -5.50 -15.63 -1.55
N ALA A 106 -5.06 -14.48 -2.09
CA ALA A 106 -3.91 -14.43 -3.00
C ALA A 106 -2.60 -14.88 -2.32
N LEU A 107 -2.39 -14.50 -1.05
CA LEU A 107 -1.22 -14.91 -0.27
C LEU A 107 -1.25 -16.40 0.12
N GLU A 108 -2.43 -16.94 0.42
CA GLU A 108 -2.64 -18.37 0.70
C GLU A 108 -2.29 -19.26 -0.50
N ALA A 109 -2.46 -18.76 -1.72
CA ALA A 109 -2.08 -19.46 -2.96
C ALA A 109 -0.58 -19.79 -3.02
N LEU A 110 0.26 -19.09 -2.24
CA LEU A 110 1.69 -19.40 -2.12
C LEU A 110 1.99 -20.66 -1.31
N ARG A 111 1.02 -21.15 -0.51
CA ARG A 111 1.17 -22.31 0.37
C ARG A 111 2.39 -22.21 1.29
N LEU A 112 2.68 -21.00 1.77
CA LEU A 112 3.80 -20.71 2.65
C LEU A 112 3.32 -20.61 4.11
N PRO A 113 3.94 -21.31 5.07
CA PRO A 113 3.58 -21.20 6.48
C PRO A 113 3.95 -19.83 7.07
N THR A 114 4.92 -19.15 6.47
CA THR A 114 5.36 -17.81 6.86
C THR A 114 5.72 -17.01 5.62
N LEU A 115 5.22 -15.80 5.53
CA LEU A 115 5.55 -14.88 4.44
C LEU A 115 6.88 -14.19 4.77
N THR A 116 7.91 -14.47 3.99
CA THR A 116 9.18 -13.75 4.03
C THR A 116 9.61 -13.48 2.59
N VAL A 117 10.36 -12.40 2.36
CA VAL A 117 10.84 -12.04 1.01
C VAL A 117 11.51 -13.23 0.32
N ARG A 118 12.41 -13.94 1.03
CA ARG A 118 13.14 -15.10 0.49
C ARG A 118 12.20 -16.26 0.12
N LYS A 119 11.22 -16.60 0.98
CA LYS A 119 10.29 -17.70 0.71
C LYS A 119 9.34 -17.37 -0.44
N ILE A 120 8.83 -16.13 -0.48
CA ILE A 120 7.95 -15.67 -1.58
C ILE A 120 8.72 -15.70 -2.90
N ASP A 121 9.92 -15.14 -2.93
CA ASP A 121 10.76 -15.14 -4.13
C ASP A 121 11.08 -16.56 -4.62
N ALA A 122 11.43 -17.48 -3.71
CA ALA A 122 11.65 -18.88 -4.07
C ALA A 122 10.40 -19.55 -4.67
N VAL A 123 9.21 -19.32 -4.10
CA VAL A 123 7.97 -19.87 -4.65
C VAL A 123 7.62 -19.25 -6.00
N MET A 124 7.69 -17.93 -6.14
CA MET A 124 7.30 -17.22 -7.35
C MET A 124 8.23 -17.51 -8.55
N ARG A 125 9.50 -17.88 -8.31
CA ARG A 125 10.41 -18.30 -9.39
C ARG A 125 10.02 -19.61 -10.05
N ASN A 126 9.31 -20.48 -9.34
CA ASN A 126 8.81 -21.73 -9.91
C ASN A 126 7.47 -21.48 -10.59
N GLU A 127 7.28 -22.10 -11.75
CA GLU A 127 6.00 -22.11 -12.45
C GLU A 127 4.96 -22.90 -11.63
N SER A 128 3.74 -22.40 -11.60
CA SER A 128 2.63 -23.10 -10.94
C SER A 128 1.31 -22.61 -11.52
N THR A 129 0.75 -23.38 -12.46
CA THR A 129 -0.53 -23.05 -13.09
C THR A 129 -1.65 -22.86 -12.07
N GLU A 130 -1.67 -23.67 -11.00
CA GLU A 130 -2.66 -23.57 -9.93
C GLU A 130 -2.57 -22.22 -9.19
N ARG A 131 -1.36 -21.82 -8.77
CA ARG A 131 -1.14 -20.53 -8.12
C ARG A 131 -1.50 -19.40 -9.06
N ASP A 132 -1.01 -19.44 -10.30
CA ASP A 132 -1.12 -18.33 -11.24
C ASP A 132 -2.60 -18.08 -11.62
N GLN A 133 -3.39 -19.14 -11.82
CA GLN A 133 -4.84 -19.04 -12.00
C GLN A 133 -5.54 -18.44 -10.77
N GLU A 134 -5.09 -18.78 -9.57
CA GLU A 134 -5.68 -18.29 -8.34
C GLU A 134 -5.38 -16.80 -8.11
N LEU A 135 -4.15 -16.37 -8.41
CA LEU A 135 -3.76 -14.96 -8.40
C LEU A 135 -4.60 -14.16 -9.40
N GLU A 136 -4.78 -14.68 -10.62
CA GLU A 136 -5.58 -14.01 -11.65
C GLU A 136 -7.06 -13.84 -11.23
N ARG A 137 -7.65 -14.87 -10.59
CA ARG A 137 -9.00 -14.73 -10.01
C ARG A 137 -9.05 -13.62 -8.95
N CYS A 138 -8.03 -13.54 -8.10
CA CYS A 138 -7.93 -12.51 -7.08
C CYS A 138 -7.79 -11.12 -7.70
N ASP A 139 -7.02 -10.97 -8.77
CA ASP A 139 -6.90 -9.71 -9.52
C ASP A 139 -8.26 -9.25 -10.05
N GLN A 140 -9.01 -10.14 -10.71
CA GLN A 140 -10.35 -9.84 -11.21
C GLN A 140 -11.31 -9.42 -10.08
N MET A 141 -11.24 -10.09 -8.92
CA MET A 141 -12.04 -9.73 -7.74
C MET A 141 -11.64 -8.37 -7.17
N PHE A 142 -10.35 -8.06 -7.16
CA PHE A 142 -9.80 -6.79 -6.68
C PHE A 142 -10.23 -5.62 -7.57
N TYR A 143 -10.13 -5.76 -8.89
CA TYR A 143 -10.59 -4.77 -9.87
C TYR A 143 -12.08 -4.47 -9.73
N LYS A 144 -12.91 -5.51 -9.54
CA LYS A 144 -14.35 -5.36 -9.31
C LYS A 144 -14.70 -4.58 -8.04
N ALA A 145 -13.75 -4.35 -7.12
CA ALA A 145 -13.98 -3.51 -5.94
C ALA A 145 -14.13 -2.01 -6.22
N ARG A 146 -13.92 -1.56 -7.47
CA ARG A 146 -14.34 -0.27 -8.10
C ARG A 146 -14.07 1.06 -7.37
N ARG A 147 -13.54 1.06 -6.14
CA ARG A 147 -13.23 2.27 -5.38
C ARG A 147 -11.72 2.40 -5.22
N SER A 148 -11.11 3.47 -5.72
CA SER A 148 -9.72 3.80 -5.37
C SER A 148 -9.52 3.70 -3.85
N LEU A 149 -8.40 3.14 -3.42
CA LEU A 149 -8.03 3.08 -2.00
C LEU A 149 -7.66 4.45 -1.43
N ALA A 150 -7.48 5.47 -2.28
CA ALA A 150 -7.00 6.78 -1.88
C ALA A 150 -7.89 7.47 -0.84
N LYS A 151 -9.21 7.38 -0.95
CA LYS A 151 -10.12 8.02 0.03
C LYS A 151 -9.99 7.38 1.41
N GLN A 152 -9.94 6.05 1.48
CA GLN A 152 -9.76 5.32 2.73
C GLN A 152 -8.37 5.57 3.31
N LEU A 153 -7.33 5.58 2.48
CA LEU A 153 -5.97 5.90 2.90
C LEU A 153 -5.84 7.33 3.42
N TYR A 154 -6.45 8.30 2.74
CA TYR A 154 -6.44 9.69 3.20
C TYR A 154 -7.20 9.85 4.53
N THR A 155 -8.33 9.16 4.68
CA THR A 155 -9.06 9.10 5.96
C THR A 155 -8.18 8.51 7.07
N PHE A 156 -7.49 7.41 6.79
CA PHE A 156 -6.55 6.79 7.74
C PHE A 156 -5.41 7.74 8.13
N LEU A 157 -4.84 8.46 7.17
CA LEU A 157 -3.81 9.49 7.41
C LEU A 157 -4.33 10.60 8.34
N LEU A 158 -5.54 11.11 8.10
CA LEU A 158 -6.16 12.14 8.96
C LEU A 158 -6.37 11.64 10.39
N THR A 159 -6.94 10.45 10.56
CA THR A 159 -7.17 9.86 11.89
C THR A 159 -5.88 9.65 12.67
N ASN A 160 -4.78 9.39 11.97
CA ASN A 160 -3.47 9.10 12.56
C ASN A 160 -2.47 10.26 12.42
N ARG A 161 -2.94 11.49 12.21
CA ARG A 161 -2.10 12.65 11.88
C ARG A 161 -0.88 12.84 12.79
N THR A 162 -1.02 12.59 14.09
CA THR A 162 0.05 12.73 15.09
C THR A 162 1.13 11.64 15.00
N ARG A 163 0.83 10.51 14.33
CA ARG A 163 1.72 9.35 14.14
C ARG A 163 2.37 9.29 12.75
N ILE A 164 2.04 10.25 11.88
CA ILE A 164 2.63 10.42 10.55
C ILE A 164 3.57 11.63 10.59
N ASN A 165 4.88 11.40 10.44
CA ASN A 165 5.87 12.47 10.44
C ASN A 165 7.05 12.12 9.54
N PHE A 166 7.57 13.07 8.77
CA PHE A 166 8.79 12.90 7.98
C PHE A 166 9.52 14.23 7.79
#